data_AF-A0A960K0F8-F1
#
_entry.id   AF-A0A960K0F8-F1
#
_cell.length_a   1.000
_cell.length_b   1.000
_cell.length_c   1.000
_cell.angle_alpha   90.00
_cell.angle_beta   90.00
_cell.angle_gamma   90.00
#
_symmetry.space_group_name_H-M   'P 1'
#
loop_
_entity.id
_entity.type
_entity.pdbx_description
1 polymer ?
#
loop_
_entity_poly.entity_id
_entity_poly.type
_entity_poly.pdbx_seq_one_letter_code
_entity_poly.pdbx_strand_id
1 'polypeptide(L)'
;SGLGFSKHFQRRNAALMALREGEDGLEASVRGWLEDPYLTSKSSTAAREKLPELLRTSGALTQVYGFERGRLAYGHLGEILAPTLVLVGEEDHPDIHAHAGAIQAGVRGARREIVPDSGHLLALERPEALLEVALPFLQEPVTVASGLDFRISPCLNFYFYLRSLAAAEEEAAGPPEIRAAVAAMRQIQEELGKGLLGWESFDEAARECTSVADLARRLGEVPDPVELFGGREVSLRERTLALGQALVAAENVYAAEIWPQQEPGIREAVERLRADLLPRLPEALAYHFRSLSLPDPKAELPVYFVHEIPWPGAVTQAVGGGAACFLGTSSLAPDMLLETVLHESTHGFLSLDRGGSTVTDTLRGRLREEAGLSFRDRRLRDIPHTLMFVQSGETVRRILDPQHVHYGEKETYYDRVPLAREELSIWVDHLDGKLSREQALDRLVGLAMPQEAAAP
;
A
#
# COMPACT_ATOMS: atom_id res chain seq x y z
N SER A 1 19.70 11.57 11.22
CA SER A 1 19.15 12.32 10.06
C SER A 1 20.10 12.40 8.85
N GLY A 2 21.42 12.29 9.00
CA GLY A 2 22.37 12.47 7.88
C GLY A 2 22.76 13.92 7.59
N LEU A 3 22.25 14.90 8.37
CA LEU A 3 22.77 16.27 8.37
C LEU A 3 24.19 16.30 8.95
N GLY A 4 24.98 17.29 8.53
CA GLY A 4 26.27 17.57 9.16
C GLY A 4 26.10 18.33 10.47
N PHE A 5 27.06 18.15 11.39
CA PHE A 5 27.15 18.95 12.61
C PHE A 5 27.83 20.29 12.34
N SER A 6 27.37 21.33 13.04
CA SER A 6 27.96 22.67 13.02
C SER A 6 29.37 22.68 13.63
N LYS A 7 30.15 23.71 13.28
CA LYS A 7 31.46 23.94 13.92
C LYS A 7 31.34 24.15 15.43
N HIS A 8 30.21 24.67 15.91
CA HIS A 8 29.97 24.87 17.34
C HIS A 8 29.89 23.52 18.05
N PHE A 9 29.05 22.60 17.57
CA PHE A 9 28.91 21.25 18.10
C PHE A 9 30.23 20.49 18.08
N GLN A 10 30.94 20.53 16.95
CA GLN A 10 32.22 19.84 16.78
C GLN A 10 33.29 20.38 17.75
N ARG A 11 33.42 21.71 17.89
CA ARG A 11 34.40 22.32 18.80
C ARG A 11 34.08 22.05 20.25
N ARG A 12 32.80 22.14 20.65
CA ARG A 12 32.31 21.80 21.99
C ARG A 12 32.72 20.37 22.36
N ASN A 13 32.35 19.39 21.53
CA ASN A 13 32.66 17.99 21.81
C ASN A 13 34.16 17.74 21.81
N ALA A 14 34.93 18.30 20.87
CA ALA A 14 36.38 18.16 20.85
C ALA A 14 37.03 18.71 22.14
N ALA A 15 36.58 19.87 22.63
CA ALA A 15 37.08 20.46 23.86
C ALA A 15 36.77 19.57 25.08
N LEU A 16 35.54 19.06 25.20
CA LEU A 16 35.13 18.19 26.31
C LEU A 16 35.86 16.83 26.30
N MET A 17 36.14 16.29 25.12
CA MET A 17 36.93 15.06 24.98
C MET A 17 38.41 15.30 25.31
N ALA A 18 38.99 16.43 24.90
CA ALA A 18 40.39 16.76 25.18
C ALA A 18 40.67 16.91 26.69
N LEU A 19 39.67 17.28 27.51
CA LEU A 19 39.82 17.32 28.98
C LEU A 19 40.25 15.97 29.56
N ARG A 20 39.88 14.86 28.92
CA ARG A 20 40.25 13.51 29.35
C ARG A 20 41.73 13.20 29.13
N GLU A 21 42.36 13.84 28.16
CA GLU A 21 43.76 13.63 27.78
C GLU A 21 44.73 14.51 28.60
N GLY A 22 44.19 15.46 29.39
CA GLY A 22 44.96 16.33 30.28
C GLY A 22 45.36 15.69 31.61
N GLU A 23 46.12 16.43 32.43
CA GLU A 23 46.70 15.95 33.70
C GLU A 23 45.66 15.42 34.71
N ASP A 24 44.49 16.06 34.78
CA ASP A 24 43.37 15.68 35.68
C ASP A 24 42.48 14.55 35.13
N GLY A 25 42.74 14.10 33.90
CA GLY A 25 42.12 12.94 33.26
C GLY A 25 40.60 12.86 33.39
N LEU A 26 40.11 11.80 34.03
CA LEU A 26 38.68 11.54 34.22
C LEU A 26 37.97 12.69 34.94
N GLU A 27 38.57 13.24 35.99
CA GLU A 27 37.90 14.23 36.84
C GLU A 27 37.74 15.58 36.13
N ALA A 28 38.69 15.98 35.28
CA ALA A 28 38.51 17.15 34.41
C ALA A 28 37.39 16.94 33.40
N SER A 29 37.29 15.75 32.79
CA SER A 29 36.21 15.43 31.87
C SER A 29 34.85 15.43 32.57
N VAL A 30 34.74 14.84 33.77
CA VAL A 30 33.51 14.87 34.58
C VAL A 30 33.08 16.30 34.86
N ARG A 31 33.99 17.17 35.34
CA ARG A 31 33.66 18.59 35.59
C ARG A 31 33.21 19.30 34.32
N GLY A 32 33.90 19.09 33.21
CA GLY A 32 33.54 19.68 31.92
C GLY A 32 32.12 19.31 31.48
N TRP A 33 31.74 18.03 31.60
CA TRP A 33 30.40 17.57 31.27
C TRP A 33 29.32 18.10 32.23
N LEU A 34 29.64 18.30 33.52
CA LEU A 34 28.70 18.89 34.50
C LEU A 34 28.44 20.38 34.25
N GLU A 35 29.44 21.09 33.73
CA GLU A 35 29.36 22.51 33.38
C GLU A 35 28.77 22.75 31.98
N ASP A 36 28.67 21.71 31.16
CA ASP A 36 28.13 21.80 29.82
C ASP A 36 26.66 22.24 29.82
N PRO A 37 26.30 23.28 29.03
CA PRO A 37 24.96 23.86 29.07
C PRO A 37 23.89 23.03 28.35
N TYR A 38 24.26 21.97 27.62
CA TYR A 38 23.33 21.18 26.80
C TYR A 38 23.18 19.73 27.30
N LEU A 39 24.12 19.22 28.10
CA LEU A 39 24.08 17.83 28.58
C LEU A 39 22.87 17.59 29.50
N THR A 40 22.58 18.54 30.38
CA THR A 40 21.42 18.54 31.27
C THR A 40 20.89 19.96 31.44
N SER A 41 19.57 20.10 31.59
CA SER A 41 18.95 21.34 32.01
C SER A 41 19.47 21.76 33.38
N LYS A 42 19.56 23.08 33.58
CA LYS A 42 19.92 23.65 34.88
C LYS A 42 18.86 23.41 35.95
N SER A 43 17.60 23.18 35.57
CA SER A 43 16.50 22.91 36.51
C SER A 43 16.47 21.44 36.98
N SER A 44 17.18 20.53 36.30
CA SER A 44 17.27 19.09 36.62
C SER A 44 18.19 18.74 37.78
N THR A 45 17.94 19.29 38.98
CA THR A 45 18.81 19.14 40.16
C THR A 45 19.07 17.67 40.54
N ALA A 46 18.04 16.83 40.59
CA ALA A 46 18.15 15.41 40.95
C ALA A 46 18.98 14.59 39.94
N ALA A 47 18.93 14.94 38.65
CA ALA A 47 19.76 14.29 37.63
C ALA A 47 21.22 14.75 37.75
N ARG A 48 21.44 16.06 37.96
CA ARG A 48 22.76 16.66 38.14
C ARG A 48 23.48 16.16 39.40
N GLU A 49 22.77 15.77 40.45
CA GLU A 49 23.35 15.12 41.64
C GLU A 49 23.89 13.72 41.35
N LYS A 50 23.20 12.94 40.50
CA LYS A 50 23.58 11.56 40.14
C LYS A 50 24.63 11.52 39.03
N LEU A 51 24.68 12.55 38.20
CA LEU A 51 25.50 12.60 36.99
C LEU A 51 27.02 12.41 37.23
N PRO A 52 27.66 12.94 38.29
CA PRO A 52 29.09 12.73 38.53
C PRO A 52 29.44 11.25 38.74
N GLU A 53 28.62 10.52 39.49
CA GLU A 53 28.82 9.08 39.71
C GLU A 53 28.59 8.29 38.42
N LEU A 54 27.53 8.63 37.68
CA LEU A 54 27.24 8.01 36.39
C LEU A 54 28.35 8.25 35.37
N LEU A 55 28.92 9.45 35.28
CA LEU A 55 30.03 9.76 34.37
C LEU A 55 31.32 9.01 34.71
N ARG A 56 31.56 8.74 36.00
CA ARG A 56 32.73 7.97 36.45
C ARG A 56 32.57 6.48 36.20
N THR A 57 31.35 5.97 36.32
CA THR A 57 31.04 4.53 36.25
C THR A 57 30.65 4.08 34.84
N SER A 58 30.01 4.95 34.06
CA SER A 58 29.64 4.68 32.68
C SER A 58 30.72 5.19 31.72
N GLY A 59 31.26 4.30 30.88
CA GLY A 59 32.15 4.70 29.79
C GLY A 59 31.42 5.48 28.68
N ALA A 60 30.09 5.54 28.70
CA ALA A 60 29.24 5.91 27.56
C ALA A 60 29.44 7.35 27.05
N LEU A 61 29.80 8.30 27.92
CA LEU A 61 30.05 9.71 27.54
C LEU A 61 31.54 10.02 27.31
N THR A 62 32.40 9.00 27.44
CA THR A 62 33.87 9.12 27.30
C THR A 62 34.45 8.17 26.24
N GLN A 63 33.64 7.28 25.67
CA GLN A 63 34.05 6.36 24.63
C GLN A 63 33.85 7.00 23.25
N VAL A 64 34.95 7.09 22.51
CA VAL A 64 34.92 7.37 21.07
C VAL A 64 34.40 6.11 20.39
N TYR A 65 33.09 6.06 20.13
CA TYR A 65 32.53 5.01 19.29
C TYR A 65 33.03 5.21 17.85
N GLY A 66 33.93 4.32 17.42
CA GLY A 66 34.32 4.19 16.02
C GLY A 66 33.18 3.58 15.23
N PHE A 67 32.18 4.39 14.88
CA PHE A 67 31.18 3.96 13.92
C PHE A 67 31.79 3.96 12.52
N GLU A 68 31.69 2.82 11.82
CA GLU A 68 31.88 2.82 10.37
C GLU A 68 30.90 3.82 9.75
N ARG A 69 31.41 4.67 8.85
CA ARG A 69 30.55 5.61 8.12
C ARG A 69 29.68 4.82 7.16
N GLY A 70 28.50 4.42 7.63
CA GLY A 70 27.44 3.87 6.81
C GLY A 70 26.89 4.90 5.82
N ARG A 71 25.94 4.47 5.01
CA ARG A 71 25.21 5.31 4.06
C ARG A 71 24.60 6.52 4.79
N LEU A 72 24.72 7.72 4.21
CA LEU A 72 24.08 8.91 4.75
C LEU A 72 22.56 8.69 4.81
N ALA A 73 21.95 8.90 5.97
CA ALA A 73 20.51 8.70 6.16
C ALA A 73 19.64 9.71 5.38
N TYR A 74 20.20 10.88 5.02
CA TYR A 74 19.50 11.89 4.24
C TYR A 74 19.19 11.35 2.83
N GLY A 75 17.92 11.38 2.42
CA GLY A 75 17.41 10.74 1.20
C GLY A 75 16.78 9.36 1.42
N HIS A 76 17.01 8.72 2.57
CA HIS A 76 16.48 7.40 2.93
C HIS A 76 15.48 7.43 4.09
N LEU A 77 15.29 8.57 4.75
CA LEU A 77 14.35 8.69 5.86
C LEU A 77 12.91 8.33 5.47
N GLY A 78 12.53 8.55 4.21
CA GLY A 78 11.21 8.18 3.69
C GLY A 78 10.99 6.67 3.56
N GLU A 79 12.06 5.86 3.65
CA GLU A 79 11.97 4.40 3.69
C GLU A 79 11.56 3.90 5.09
N ILE A 80 11.60 4.75 6.11
CA ILE A 80 11.13 4.43 7.46
C ILE A 80 9.61 4.52 7.46
N LEU A 81 8.97 3.36 7.43
CA LEU A 81 7.51 3.20 7.40
C LEU A 81 6.92 2.82 8.76
N ALA A 82 7.76 2.58 9.77
CA ALA A 82 7.30 2.38 11.14
C ALA A 82 6.82 3.72 11.74
N PRO A 83 5.72 3.74 12.52
CA PRO A 83 5.39 4.89 13.35
C PRO A 83 6.64 5.34 14.11
N THR A 84 6.93 6.62 14.06
CA THR A 84 8.18 7.16 14.59
C THR A 84 7.87 8.33 15.52
N LEU A 85 8.30 8.20 16.77
CA LEU A 85 8.29 9.27 17.75
C LEU A 85 9.71 9.74 17.98
N VAL A 86 9.93 11.04 17.83
CA VAL A 86 11.20 11.72 18.08
C VAL A 86 11.06 12.55 19.35
N LEU A 87 11.73 12.14 20.42
CA LEU A 87 11.79 12.89 21.67
C LEU A 87 13.09 13.71 21.72
N VAL A 88 13.00 14.99 22.07
CA VAL A 88 14.16 15.87 22.25
C VAL A 88 13.97 16.75 23.49
N GLY A 89 15.02 16.94 24.28
CA GLY A 89 14.97 17.87 25.42
C GLY A 89 14.90 19.32 24.96
N GLU A 90 14.17 20.16 25.68
CA GLU A 90 14.01 21.59 25.37
C GLU A 90 15.34 22.38 25.36
N GLU A 91 16.26 22.02 26.26
CA GLU A 91 17.57 22.66 26.42
C GLU A 91 18.69 21.88 25.73
N ASP A 92 18.37 20.89 24.89
CA ASP A 92 19.39 20.17 24.12
C ASP A 92 20.05 21.09 23.08
N HIS A 93 21.19 20.65 22.55
CA HIS A 93 21.98 21.43 21.62
C HIS A 93 21.17 21.75 20.34
N PRO A 94 21.25 22.97 19.78
CA PRO A 94 20.49 23.37 18.57
C PRO A 94 20.63 22.42 17.38
N ASP A 95 21.83 21.88 17.12
CA ASP A 95 22.03 20.84 16.12
C ASP A 95 21.15 19.61 16.35
N ILE A 96 20.97 19.14 17.59
CA ILE A 96 20.10 17.99 17.89
C ILE A 96 18.65 18.32 17.56
N HIS A 97 18.18 19.54 17.86
CA HIS A 97 16.86 20.00 17.40
C HIS A 97 16.75 20.03 15.87
N ALA A 98 17.80 20.43 15.16
CA ALA A 98 17.82 20.40 13.69
C ALA A 98 17.78 18.96 13.16
N HIS A 99 18.52 18.03 13.77
CA HIS A 99 18.47 16.61 13.44
C HIS A 99 17.08 16.01 13.71
N ALA A 100 16.46 16.32 14.85
CA ALA A 100 15.12 15.89 15.21
C ALA A 100 14.06 16.42 14.22
N GLY A 101 14.14 17.70 13.86
CA GLY A 101 13.28 18.30 12.83
C GLY A 101 13.47 17.67 11.46
N ALA A 102 14.70 17.35 11.07
CA ALA A 102 14.96 16.65 9.81
C ALA A 102 14.44 15.21 9.80
N ILE A 103 14.49 14.51 10.93
CA ILE A 103 13.87 13.17 11.07
C ILE A 103 12.36 13.29 10.96
N GLN A 104 11.74 14.23 11.68
CA GLN A 104 10.31 14.50 11.62
C GLN A 104 9.84 14.81 10.17
N ALA A 105 10.60 15.63 9.45
CA ALA A 105 10.28 15.99 8.08
C ALA A 105 10.55 14.86 7.08
N GLY A 106 11.55 14.03 7.33
CA GLY A 106 11.98 12.97 6.42
C GLY A 106 11.24 11.65 6.60
N VAL A 107 10.78 11.35 7.81
CA VAL A 107 10.05 10.12 8.14
C VAL A 107 8.55 10.41 8.10
N ARG A 108 7.82 9.64 7.29
CA ARG A 108 6.38 9.87 7.10
C ARG A 108 5.61 9.62 8.39
N GLY A 109 4.76 10.57 8.75
CA GLY A 109 3.92 10.47 9.96
C GLY A 109 4.69 10.57 11.27
N ALA A 110 5.98 10.92 11.24
CA ALA A 110 6.77 11.06 12.46
C ALA A 110 6.24 12.21 13.34
N ARG A 111 6.09 11.92 14.62
CA ARG A 111 5.76 12.91 15.64
C ARG A 111 7.05 13.34 16.33
N ARG A 112 7.17 14.63 16.62
CA ARG A 112 8.27 15.18 17.39
C ARG A 112 7.70 15.87 18.62
N GLU A 113 8.17 15.44 19.78
CA GLU A 113 7.79 16.04 21.06
C GLU A 113 9.03 16.63 21.73
N ILE A 114 8.83 17.82 22.32
CA ILE A 114 9.87 18.52 23.08
C ILE A 114 9.55 18.30 24.55
N VAL A 115 10.49 17.72 25.29
CA VAL A 115 10.32 17.48 26.72
C VAL A 115 10.82 18.72 27.48
N PRO A 116 9.94 19.46 28.18
CA PRO A 116 10.31 20.68 28.88
C PRO A 116 11.29 20.39 30.02
N ASP A 117 12.08 21.39 30.41
CA ASP A 117 13.03 21.30 31.54
C ASP A 117 14.00 20.12 31.42
N SER A 118 14.52 19.85 30.22
CA SER A 118 15.48 18.75 29.99
C SER A 118 16.50 19.08 28.91
N GLY A 119 17.72 18.57 29.09
CA GLY A 119 18.80 18.63 28.10
C GLY A 119 18.95 17.32 27.35
N HIS A 120 20.18 16.98 26.98
CA HIS A 120 20.49 15.77 26.20
C HIS A 120 20.12 14.46 26.92
N LEU A 121 20.18 14.45 28.26
CA LEU A 121 19.92 13.25 29.06
C LEU A 121 18.48 13.19 29.56
N LEU A 122 17.50 13.48 28.69
CA LEU A 122 16.08 13.59 29.04
C LEU A 122 15.53 12.36 29.80
N ALA A 123 16.03 11.15 29.52
CA ALA A 123 15.63 9.92 30.23
C ALA A 123 16.09 9.87 31.69
N LEU A 124 17.19 10.55 32.02
CA LEU A 124 17.67 10.73 33.39
C LEU A 124 16.99 11.91 34.08
N GLU A 125 16.71 12.97 33.32
CA GLU A 125 16.21 14.25 33.83
C GLU A 125 14.71 14.25 34.10
N ARG A 126 13.92 13.70 33.17
CA ARG A 126 12.46 13.73 33.18
C ARG A 126 11.89 12.35 32.83
N PRO A 127 12.23 11.28 33.58
CA PRO A 127 11.80 9.92 33.25
C PRO A 127 10.27 9.78 33.22
N GLU A 128 9.54 10.48 34.09
CA GLU A 128 8.08 10.46 34.11
C GLU A 128 7.50 11.12 32.84
N ALA A 129 7.99 12.31 32.47
CA ALA A 129 7.53 13.01 31.27
C ALA A 129 7.88 12.24 29.98
N LEU A 130 9.04 11.58 29.95
CA LEU A 130 9.39 10.66 28.86
C LEU A 130 8.35 9.54 28.75
N LEU A 131 8.03 8.88 29.87
CA LEU A 131 7.08 7.76 29.89
C LEU A 131 5.66 8.19 29.58
N GLU A 132 5.22 9.37 30.02
CA GLU A 132 3.91 9.95 29.70
C GLU A 132 3.69 10.12 28.19
N VAL A 133 4.76 10.39 27.43
CA VAL A 133 4.68 10.52 25.96
C VAL A 133 4.95 9.18 25.26
N ALA A 134 5.93 8.42 25.73
CA ALA A 134 6.36 7.18 25.08
C ALA A 134 5.35 6.03 25.27
N LEU A 135 4.75 5.88 26.45
CA LEU A 135 3.83 4.76 26.71
C LEU A 135 2.56 4.82 25.85
N PRO A 136 1.85 5.96 25.72
CA PRO A 136 0.72 6.05 24.80
C PRO A 136 1.14 5.75 23.36
N PHE A 137 2.26 6.29 22.90
CA PHE A 137 2.77 6.00 21.56
C PHE A 137 3.02 4.50 21.33
N LEU A 138 3.57 3.79 22.32
CA LEU A 138 3.80 2.35 22.24
C LEU A 138 2.51 1.51 22.35
N GLN A 139 1.45 2.08 22.91
CA GLN A 139 0.15 1.44 23.10
C GLN A 139 -0.85 1.79 21.99
N GLU A 140 -0.59 2.82 21.20
CA GLU A 140 -1.41 3.20 20.06
C GLU A 140 -1.43 2.05 19.03
N PRO A 141 -2.61 1.51 18.68
CA PRO A 141 -2.70 0.59 17.55
C PRO A 141 -2.23 1.36 16.31
N VAL A 142 -1.30 0.77 15.56
CA VAL A 142 -0.80 1.36 14.31
C VAL A 142 -1.98 1.52 13.36
N THR A 143 -2.58 2.71 13.31
CA THR A 143 -3.65 3.04 12.38
C THR A 143 -2.99 3.58 11.12
N VAL A 144 -2.64 2.67 10.22
CA VAL A 144 -2.64 3.04 8.81
C VAL A 144 -4.07 3.49 8.55
N ALA A 145 -4.28 4.76 8.14
CA ALA A 145 -5.57 5.17 7.58
C ALA A 145 -5.93 4.08 6.58
N SER A 146 -7.05 3.40 6.79
CA SER A 146 -7.27 2.04 6.28
C SER A 146 -7.12 1.89 4.77
N GLY A 147 -6.99 2.99 4.03
CA GLY A 147 -6.64 3.02 2.61
C GLY A 147 -7.74 2.46 1.73
N LEU A 148 -8.75 1.80 2.31
CA LEU A 148 -9.81 1.06 1.66
C LEU A 148 -11.15 1.51 2.25
N ASP A 149 -12.07 1.87 1.37
CA ASP A 149 -13.43 2.23 1.73
C ASP A 149 -14.41 1.23 1.10
N PHE A 150 -14.96 0.35 1.92
CA PHE A 150 -15.85 -0.73 1.48
C PHE A 150 -17.27 -0.21 1.25
N ARG A 151 -17.78 -0.38 0.03
CA ARG A 151 -19.05 0.20 -0.42
C ARG A 151 -19.95 -0.85 -1.06
N ILE A 152 -21.26 -0.65 -0.90
CA ILE A 152 -22.31 -1.36 -1.63
C ILE A 152 -23.13 -0.30 -2.36
N SER A 153 -23.36 -0.49 -3.66
CA SER A 153 -24.17 0.42 -4.48
C SER A 153 -25.18 -0.36 -5.30
N PRO A 154 -26.51 -0.16 -5.07
CA PRO A 154 -27.55 -0.81 -5.87
C PRO A 154 -27.45 -0.48 -7.35
N CYS A 155 -27.04 0.75 -7.69
CA CYS A 155 -26.86 1.22 -9.06
C CYS A 155 -25.68 0.49 -9.75
N LEU A 156 -24.53 0.41 -9.10
CA LEU A 156 -23.38 -0.35 -9.63
C LEU A 156 -23.68 -1.85 -9.72
N ASN A 157 -24.40 -2.40 -8.74
CA ASN A 157 -24.84 -3.79 -8.80
C ASN A 157 -25.74 -4.04 -10.01
N PHE A 158 -26.65 -3.11 -10.32
CA PHE A 158 -27.50 -3.23 -11.50
C PHE A 158 -26.70 -3.22 -12.80
N TYR A 159 -25.74 -2.30 -12.92
CA TYR A 159 -24.83 -2.23 -14.06
C TYR A 159 -24.05 -3.53 -14.26
N PHE A 160 -23.40 -4.05 -13.21
CA PHE A 160 -22.62 -5.29 -13.30
C PHE A 160 -23.47 -6.55 -13.48
N TYR A 161 -24.69 -6.57 -12.94
CA TYR A 161 -25.66 -7.64 -13.19
C TYR A 161 -25.99 -7.74 -14.69
N LEU A 162 -26.30 -6.60 -15.33
CA LEU A 162 -26.55 -6.57 -16.77
C LEU A 162 -25.31 -6.92 -17.59
N ARG A 163 -24.12 -6.48 -17.17
CA ARG A 163 -22.84 -6.88 -17.80
C ARG A 163 -22.60 -8.38 -17.74
N SER A 164 -22.88 -9.02 -16.60
CA SER A 164 -22.71 -10.47 -16.42
C SER A 164 -23.67 -11.25 -17.31
N LEU A 165 -24.95 -10.86 -17.35
CA LEU A 165 -25.92 -11.44 -18.28
C LEU A 165 -25.56 -11.20 -19.74
N ALA A 166 -25.02 -10.02 -20.09
CA ALA A 166 -24.57 -9.73 -21.45
C ALA A 166 -23.42 -10.66 -21.88
N ALA A 167 -22.52 -10.99 -20.95
CA ALA A 167 -21.36 -11.84 -21.19
C ALA A 167 -21.67 -13.34 -21.27
N ALA A 168 -22.77 -13.82 -20.70
CA ALA A 168 -23.12 -15.24 -20.62
C ALA A 168 -23.45 -15.92 -21.97
N GLU A 169 -23.52 -15.18 -23.10
CA GLU A 169 -23.92 -15.64 -24.45
C GLU A 169 -25.32 -16.27 -24.59
N GLU A 170 -25.92 -16.74 -23.50
CA GLU A 170 -27.25 -17.34 -23.39
C GLU A 170 -28.38 -16.30 -23.54
N GLU A 171 -29.60 -16.71 -23.83
CA GLU A 171 -30.72 -15.77 -23.84
C GLU A 171 -31.00 -15.25 -22.41
N ALA A 172 -31.09 -13.93 -22.25
CA ALA A 172 -31.30 -13.34 -20.94
C ALA A 172 -32.66 -13.77 -20.38
N ALA A 173 -32.66 -14.45 -19.23
CA ALA A 173 -33.89 -14.75 -18.49
C ALA A 173 -34.38 -13.53 -17.69
N GLY A 174 -35.63 -13.58 -17.23
CA GLY A 174 -36.22 -12.53 -16.38
C GLY A 174 -37.16 -11.58 -17.13
N PRO A 175 -37.60 -10.48 -16.49
CA PRO A 175 -38.61 -9.57 -17.02
C PRO A 175 -38.24 -8.92 -18.36
N PRO A 176 -39.22 -8.54 -19.21
CA PRO A 176 -38.97 -7.95 -20.53
C PRO A 176 -38.04 -6.73 -20.53
N GLU A 177 -38.17 -5.86 -19.52
CA GLU A 177 -37.37 -4.65 -19.35
C GLU A 177 -35.90 -4.99 -19.10
N ILE A 178 -35.64 -6.02 -18.29
CA ILE A 178 -34.29 -6.55 -18.04
C ILE A 178 -33.71 -7.15 -19.31
N ARG A 179 -34.48 -7.97 -20.04
CA ARG A 179 -34.02 -8.55 -21.31
C ARG A 179 -33.66 -7.47 -22.33
N ALA A 180 -34.44 -6.40 -22.40
CA ALA A 180 -34.16 -5.26 -23.28
C ALA A 180 -32.86 -4.54 -22.87
N ALA A 181 -32.63 -4.32 -21.58
CA ALA A 181 -31.39 -3.72 -21.07
C ALA A 181 -30.17 -4.61 -21.34
N VAL A 182 -30.28 -5.94 -21.17
CA VAL A 182 -29.21 -6.88 -21.52
C VAL A 182 -28.93 -6.87 -23.02
N ALA A 183 -29.95 -6.82 -23.88
CA ALA A 183 -29.77 -6.74 -25.32
C ALA A 183 -29.03 -5.46 -25.73
N ALA A 184 -29.35 -4.31 -25.14
CA ALA A 184 -28.63 -3.07 -25.37
C ALA A 184 -27.16 -3.15 -24.90
N MET A 185 -26.92 -3.75 -23.73
CA MET A 185 -25.56 -3.97 -23.21
C MET A 185 -24.74 -4.89 -24.14
N ARG A 186 -25.36 -5.94 -24.71
CA ARG A 186 -24.71 -6.86 -25.65
C ARG A 186 -24.26 -6.16 -26.93
N GLN A 187 -25.05 -5.25 -27.47
CA GLN A 187 -24.65 -4.50 -28.66
C GLN A 187 -23.38 -3.66 -28.43
N ILE A 188 -23.18 -3.14 -27.22
CA ILE A 188 -21.93 -2.47 -26.85
C ILE A 188 -20.80 -3.50 -26.72
N GLN A 189 -21.06 -4.62 -26.05
CA GLN A 189 -20.07 -5.68 -25.85
C GLN A 189 -19.55 -6.27 -27.19
N GLU A 190 -20.41 -6.45 -28.17
CA GLU A 190 -20.05 -6.98 -29.50
C GLU A 190 -19.03 -6.08 -30.22
N GLU A 191 -19.14 -4.77 -30.04
CA GLU A 191 -18.23 -3.79 -30.65
C GLU A 191 -16.89 -3.72 -29.91
N LEU A 192 -16.93 -3.69 -28.57
CA LEU A 192 -15.75 -3.65 -27.70
C LEU A 192 -14.93 -4.95 -27.79
N GLY A 193 -15.60 -6.09 -27.96
CA GLY A 193 -15.01 -7.43 -28.01
C GLY A 193 -15.26 -8.25 -26.73
N LYS A 194 -14.90 -9.53 -26.76
CA LYS A 194 -15.07 -10.44 -25.62
C LYS A 194 -13.98 -10.18 -24.58
N GLY A 195 -14.34 -9.66 -23.41
CA GLY A 195 -13.44 -9.48 -22.26
C GLY A 195 -13.76 -8.25 -21.40
N LEU A 196 -12.83 -7.94 -20.49
CA LEU A 196 -12.89 -6.71 -19.66
C LEU A 196 -12.33 -5.47 -20.37
N LEU A 197 -11.45 -5.64 -21.36
CA LEU A 197 -10.83 -4.53 -22.09
C LEU A 197 -11.88 -3.75 -22.89
N GLY A 198 -11.74 -2.42 -22.93
CA GLY A 198 -12.65 -1.51 -23.63
C GLY A 198 -13.82 -0.99 -22.79
N TRP A 199 -13.99 -1.50 -21.56
CA TRP A 199 -15.03 -1.05 -20.63
C TRP A 199 -14.57 0.05 -19.67
N GLU A 200 -13.31 0.50 -19.75
CA GLU A 200 -12.69 1.40 -18.79
C GLU A 200 -13.49 2.71 -18.63
N SER A 201 -13.85 3.34 -19.75
CA SER A 201 -14.65 4.58 -19.75
C SER A 201 -16.08 4.39 -19.23
N PHE A 202 -16.64 3.18 -19.36
CA PHE A 202 -18.00 2.84 -18.91
C PHE A 202 -18.02 2.58 -17.41
N ASP A 203 -17.05 1.80 -16.92
CA ASP A 203 -16.89 1.52 -15.51
C ASP A 203 -16.53 2.80 -14.75
N GLU A 204 -15.70 3.68 -15.34
CA GLU A 204 -15.44 5.03 -14.81
C GLU A 204 -16.72 5.87 -14.71
N ALA A 205 -17.52 5.89 -15.79
CA ALA A 205 -18.81 6.58 -15.80
C ALA A 205 -19.74 6.04 -14.70
N ALA A 206 -19.73 4.72 -14.44
CA ALA A 206 -20.59 4.09 -13.44
C ALA A 206 -20.11 4.28 -12.00
N ARG A 207 -18.80 4.36 -11.75
CA ARG A 207 -18.14 4.37 -10.42
C ARG A 207 -18.71 5.36 -9.41
N GLU A 208 -19.19 6.50 -9.88
CA GLU A 208 -19.68 7.62 -9.03
C GLU A 208 -21.19 7.78 -9.05
N CYS A 209 -21.91 6.94 -9.80
CA CYS A 209 -23.35 7.05 -9.94
C CYS A 209 -24.07 6.56 -8.69
N THR A 210 -24.96 7.40 -8.18
CA THR A 210 -25.85 7.09 -7.04
C THR A 210 -27.27 6.72 -7.46
N SER A 211 -27.61 6.91 -8.74
CA SER A 211 -28.93 6.60 -9.31
C SER A 211 -28.81 6.09 -10.75
N VAL A 212 -29.82 5.37 -11.23
CA VAL A 212 -29.87 4.89 -12.62
C VAL A 212 -30.01 6.05 -13.62
N ALA A 213 -30.72 7.11 -13.24
CA ALA A 213 -30.81 8.33 -14.05
C ALA A 213 -29.45 8.99 -14.26
N ASP A 214 -28.61 9.08 -13.22
CA ASP A 214 -27.25 9.62 -13.34
C ASP A 214 -26.37 8.68 -14.19
N LEU A 215 -26.48 7.37 -13.99
CA LEU A 215 -25.78 6.38 -14.81
C LEU A 215 -26.15 6.51 -16.29
N ALA A 216 -27.43 6.58 -16.63
CA ALA A 216 -27.89 6.76 -18.00
C ALA A 216 -27.35 8.04 -18.63
N ARG A 217 -27.33 9.15 -17.88
CA ARG A 217 -26.75 10.42 -18.33
C ARG A 217 -25.25 10.29 -18.59
N ARG A 218 -24.47 9.75 -17.64
CA ARG A 218 -23.01 9.60 -17.76
C ARG A 218 -22.60 8.63 -18.86
N LEU A 219 -23.34 7.54 -19.07
CA LEU A 219 -23.14 6.65 -20.22
C LEU A 219 -23.34 7.39 -21.55
N GLY A 220 -24.31 8.31 -21.59
CA GLY A 220 -24.54 9.22 -22.69
C GLY A 220 -23.46 10.31 -22.86
N GLU A 221 -22.48 10.40 -21.96
CA GLU A 221 -21.35 11.35 -21.97
C GLU A 221 -20.00 10.67 -22.20
N VAL A 222 -19.96 9.32 -22.24
CA VAL A 222 -18.74 8.55 -22.55
C VAL A 222 -18.10 9.09 -23.85
N PRO A 223 -16.76 9.25 -23.90
CA PRO A 223 -16.06 9.71 -25.09
C PRO A 223 -16.43 8.90 -26.34
N ASP A 224 -16.57 9.59 -27.47
CA ASP A 224 -16.92 8.99 -28.76
C ASP A 224 -16.08 9.65 -29.87
N PRO A 225 -15.33 8.89 -30.67
CA PRO A 225 -15.21 7.43 -30.64
C PRO A 225 -14.47 6.91 -29.39
N VAL A 226 -14.73 5.65 -29.00
CA VAL A 226 -13.94 4.94 -28.00
C VAL A 226 -12.71 4.34 -28.69
N GLU A 227 -11.53 4.67 -28.20
CA GLU A 227 -10.27 4.08 -28.65
C GLU A 227 -10.04 2.74 -27.93
N LEU A 228 -9.89 1.68 -28.71
CA LEU A 228 -9.64 0.32 -28.23
C LEU A 228 -8.17 -0.06 -28.40
N PHE A 229 -7.77 -1.13 -27.71
CA PHE A 229 -6.43 -1.68 -27.81
C PHE A 229 -6.00 -1.87 -29.28
N GLY A 230 -4.82 -1.34 -29.62
CA GLY A 230 -4.29 -1.37 -30.98
C GLY A 230 -4.70 -0.20 -31.87
N GLY A 231 -5.33 0.84 -31.32
CA GLY A 231 -5.70 2.06 -32.05
C GLY A 231 -6.97 1.92 -32.90
N ARG A 232 -7.81 0.91 -32.61
CA ARG A 232 -9.10 0.72 -33.28
C ARG A 232 -10.11 1.67 -32.63
N GLU A 233 -10.72 2.55 -33.41
CA GLU A 233 -11.77 3.43 -32.93
C GLU A 233 -13.16 2.87 -33.27
N VAL A 234 -14.08 2.97 -32.31
CA VAL A 234 -15.48 2.52 -32.47
C VAL A 234 -16.40 3.62 -31.98
N SER A 235 -17.39 4.01 -32.81
CA SER A 235 -18.44 4.93 -32.37
C SER A 235 -19.59 4.17 -31.73
N LEU A 236 -19.95 4.57 -30.50
CA LEU A 236 -20.92 3.87 -29.66
C LEU A 236 -22.08 4.78 -29.20
N ARG A 237 -22.10 6.06 -29.58
CA ARG A 237 -23.07 7.06 -29.06
C ARG A 237 -24.53 6.59 -29.10
N GLU A 238 -24.98 6.04 -30.23
CA GLU A 238 -26.36 5.56 -30.35
C GLU A 238 -26.65 4.41 -29.38
N ARG A 239 -25.70 3.48 -29.23
CA ARG A 239 -25.82 2.31 -28.35
C ARG A 239 -25.77 2.70 -26.88
N THR A 240 -24.91 3.66 -26.50
CA THR A 240 -24.84 4.13 -25.11
C THR A 240 -26.10 4.87 -24.68
N LEU A 241 -26.70 5.67 -25.58
CA LEU A 241 -27.99 6.32 -25.33
C LEU A 241 -29.12 5.30 -25.23
N ALA A 242 -29.15 4.29 -26.10
CA ALA A 242 -30.14 3.21 -26.04
C ALA A 242 -30.03 2.39 -24.75
N LEU A 243 -28.80 2.07 -24.30
CA LEU A 243 -28.56 1.43 -23.01
C LEU A 243 -29.07 2.30 -21.85
N GLY A 244 -28.78 3.61 -21.86
CA GLY A 244 -29.27 4.54 -20.85
C GLY A 244 -30.80 4.54 -20.71
N GLN A 245 -31.52 4.54 -21.84
CA GLN A 245 -32.99 4.45 -21.86
C GLN A 245 -33.49 3.11 -21.32
N ALA A 246 -32.85 2.00 -21.71
CA ALA A 246 -33.23 0.67 -21.25
C ALA A 246 -32.98 0.48 -19.75
N LEU A 247 -31.89 1.04 -19.22
CA LEU A 247 -31.59 1.07 -17.78
C LEU A 247 -32.70 1.76 -16.98
N VAL A 248 -33.12 2.96 -17.40
CA VAL A 248 -34.20 3.72 -16.74
C VAL A 248 -35.52 2.96 -16.79
N ALA A 249 -35.84 2.33 -17.92
CA ALA A 249 -37.05 1.52 -18.04
C ALA A 249 -37.05 0.29 -17.11
N ALA A 250 -35.88 -0.30 -16.87
CA ALA A 250 -35.72 -1.50 -16.07
C ALA A 250 -35.48 -1.26 -14.57
N GLU A 251 -35.23 -0.02 -14.14
CA GLU A 251 -34.88 0.33 -12.76
C GLU A 251 -35.92 -0.17 -11.74
N ASN A 252 -37.20 0.12 -11.96
CA ASN A 252 -38.27 -0.27 -11.02
C ASN A 252 -38.39 -1.79 -10.87
N VAL A 253 -38.25 -2.51 -11.99
CA VAL A 253 -38.32 -3.97 -12.01
C VAL A 253 -37.12 -4.57 -11.29
N TYR A 254 -35.92 -4.06 -11.57
CA TYR A 254 -34.71 -4.47 -10.86
C TYR A 254 -34.83 -4.22 -9.34
N ALA A 255 -35.28 -3.04 -8.93
CA ALA A 255 -35.41 -2.67 -7.53
C ALA A 255 -36.47 -3.52 -6.79
N ALA A 256 -37.55 -3.91 -7.47
CA ALA A 256 -38.64 -4.68 -6.86
C ALA A 256 -38.36 -6.19 -6.85
N GLU A 257 -37.77 -6.73 -7.92
CA GLU A 257 -37.71 -8.18 -8.12
C GLU A 257 -36.30 -8.75 -7.94
N ILE A 258 -35.23 -8.01 -8.24
CA ILE A 258 -33.87 -8.56 -8.33
C ILE A 258 -33.00 -8.13 -7.15
N TRP A 259 -32.94 -6.83 -6.87
CA TRP A 259 -32.13 -6.28 -5.78
C TRP A 259 -32.42 -6.92 -4.40
N PRO A 260 -33.69 -7.13 -3.99
CA PRO A 260 -33.99 -7.75 -2.69
C PRO A 260 -33.51 -9.20 -2.56
N GLN A 261 -33.26 -9.90 -3.67
CA GLN A 261 -32.73 -11.26 -3.66
C GLN A 261 -31.20 -11.28 -3.54
N GLN A 262 -30.52 -10.26 -4.09
CA GLN A 262 -29.06 -10.20 -4.16
C GLN A 262 -28.42 -9.47 -2.97
N GLU A 263 -29.06 -8.38 -2.51
CA GLU A 263 -28.54 -7.50 -1.46
C GLU A 263 -28.18 -8.22 -0.16
N PRO A 264 -29.00 -9.15 0.39
CA PRO A 264 -28.67 -9.81 1.65
C PRO A 264 -27.34 -10.58 1.58
N GLY A 265 -27.07 -11.28 0.47
CA GLY A 265 -25.82 -12.02 0.28
C GLY A 265 -24.61 -11.11 0.17
N ILE A 266 -24.74 -9.97 -0.54
CA ILE A 266 -23.66 -8.97 -0.63
C ILE A 266 -23.37 -8.40 0.76
N ARG A 267 -24.40 -7.98 1.51
CA ARG A 267 -24.25 -7.43 2.86
C ARG A 267 -23.60 -8.44 3.79
N GLU A 268 -24.03 -9.69 3.79
CA GLU A 268 -23.46 -10.73 4.62
C GLU A 268 -21.97 -10.96 4.31
N ALA A 269 -21.60 -11.00 3.02
CA ALA A 269 -20.21 -11.13 2.59
C ALA A 269 -19.35 -9.94 3.06
N VAL A 270 -19.84 -8.70 2.91
CA VAL A 270 -19.12 -7.50 3.34
C VAL A 270 -19.00 -7.43 4.86
N GLU A 271 -20.04 -7.78 5.63
CA GLU A 271 -19.97 -7.76 7.09
C GLU A 271 -19.00 -8.82 7.63
N ARG A 272 -18.99 -10.02 7.05
CA ARG A 272 -17.99 -11.05 7.37
C ARG A 272 -16.58 -10.59 7.04
N LEU A 273 -16.37 -10.03 5.84
CA LEU A 273 -15.08 -9.46 5.44
C LEU A 273 -14.63 -8.37 6.42
N ARG A 274 -15.53 -7.46 6.82
CA ARG A 274 -15.23 -6.41 7.81
C ARG A 274 -14.84 -7.01 9.16
N ALA A 275 -15.58 -8.02 9.63
CA ALA A 275 -15.31 -8.67 10.91
C ALA A 275 -13.93 -9.35 10.92
N ASP A 276 -13.57 -10.03 9.82
CA ASP A 276 -12.31 -10.76 9.71
C ASP A 276 -11.12 -9.82 9.48
N LEU A 277 -11.31 -8.77 8.67
CA LEU A 277 -10.24 -7.91 8.21
C LEU A 277 -10.00 -6.70 9.11
N LEU A 278 -11.04 -5.93 9.49
CA LEU A 278 -10.87 -4.64 10.18
C LEU A 278 -9.98 -4.72 11.43
N PRO A 279 -10.06 -5.76 12.30
CA PRO A 279 -9.22 -5.83 13.48
C PRO A 279 -7.72 -5.86 13.18
N ARG A 280 -7.33 -6.39 12.01
CA ARG A 280 -5.92 -6.56 11.60
C ARG A 280 -5.60 -5.87 10.28
N LEU A 281 -6.52 -5.09 9.73
CA LEU A 281 -6.38 -4.42 8.44
C LEU A 281 -5.14 -3.51 8.40
N PRO A 282 -4.85 -2.69 9.44
CA PRO A 282 -3.64 -1.87 9.41
C PRO A 282 -2.36 -2.70 9.39
N GLU A 283 -2.31 -3.82 10.10
CA GLU A 283 -1.16 -4.74 10.11
C GLU A 283 -0.98 -5.39 8.74
N ALA A 284 -2.07 -5.88 8.15
CA ALA A 284 -2.08 -6.54 6.84
C ALA A 284 -1.64 -5.58 5.73
N LEU A 285 -2.20 -4.36 5.69
CA LEU A 285 -1.81 -3.34 4.72
C LEU A 285 -0.36 -2.88 4.94
N ALA A 286 0.05 -2.65 6.18
CA ALA A 286 1.43 -2.27 6.45
C ALA A 286 2.42 -3.36 6.00
N TYR A 287 2.12 -4.63 6.24
CA TYR A 287 2.91 -5.75 5.74
C TYR A 287 2.93 -5.81 4.20
N HIS A 288 1.77 -5.69 3.58
CA HIS A 288 1.61 -5.74 2.13
C HIS A 288 2.35 -4.61 1.42
N PHE A 289 2.18 -3.38 1.90
CA PHE A 289 2.79 -2.18 1.33
C PHE A 289 4.30 -2.20 1.48
N ARG A 290 4.80 -2.58 2.66
CA ARG A 290 6.26 -2.71 2.89
C ARG A 290 6.88 -3.75 1.96
N SER A 291 6.20 -4.88 1.75
CA SER A 291 6.72 -5.98 0.94
C SER A 291 6.88 -5.59 -0.53
N LEU A 292 5.92 -4.84 -1.08
CA LEU A 292 5.90 -4.40 -2.48
C LEU A 292 6.43 -2.98 -2.70
N SER A 293 6.89 -2.30 -1.65
CA SER A 293 7.23 -0.87 -1.70
C SER A 293 6.11 0.00 -2.28
N LEU A 294 4.85 -0.31 -1.92
CA LEU A 294 3.72 0.53 -2.33
C LEU A 294 3.77 1.86 -1.59
N PRO A 295 3.41 2.98 -2.25
CA PRO A 295 3.32 4.26 -1.57
C PRO A 295 2.18 4.22 -0.55
N ASP A 296 2.37 4.91 0.57
CA ASP A 296 1.29 5.10 1.55
C ASP A 296 0.11 5.86 0.88
N PRO A 297 -1.13 5.36 1.03
CA PRO A 297 -2.25 5.87 0.28
C PRO A 297 -2.59 7.29 0.75
N LYS A 298 -2.52 8.26 -0.17
CA LYS A 298 -2.88 9.66 0.13
C LYS A 298 -4.39 9.90 0.20
N ALA A 299 -5.19 8.93 -0.26
CA ALA A 299 -6.64 8.94 -0.27
C ALA A 299 -7.16 7.51 -0.05
N GLU A 300 -8.40 7.39 0.44
CA GLU A 300 -9.08 6.10 0.52
C GLU A 300 -9.42 5.59 -0.88
N LEU A 301 -9.14 4.31 -1.12
CA LEU A 301 -9.48 3.56 -2.33
C LEU A 301 -10.86 2.93 -2.15
N PRO A 302 -11.89 3.34 -2.90
CA PRO A 302 -13.19 2.69 -2.87
C PRO A 302 -13.11 1.24 -3.36
N VAL A 303 -13.68 0.33 -2.58
CA VAL A 303 -13.85 -1.08 -2.92
C VAL A 303 -15.34 -1.38 -2.93
N TYR A 304 -15.91 -1.50 -4.12
CA TYR A 304 -17.32 -1.77 -4.34
C TYR A 304 -17.59 -3.27 -4.39
N PHE A 305 -18.56 -3.71 -3.61
CA PHE A 305 -19.06 -5.08 -3.63
C PHE A 305 -20.39 -5.12 -4.37
N VAL A 306 -20.45 -6.01 -5.36
CA VAL A 306 -21.66 -6.32 -6.13
C VAL A 306 -21.92 -7.82 -6.04
N HIS A 307 -23.07 -8.26 -6.52
CA HIS A 307 -23.43 -9.67 -6.56
C HIS A 307 -22.44 -10.42 -7.45
N GLU A 308 -22.36 -10.02 -8.71
CA GLU A 308 -21.58 -10.72 -9.73
C GLU A 308 -20.85 -9.71 -10.62
N ILE A 309 -19.63 -10.06 -11.04
CA ILE A 309 -18.87 -9.38 -12.08
C ILE A 309 -18.52 -10.42 -13.14
N PRO A 310 -18.52 -10.08 -14.44
CA PRO A 310 -18.02 -10.98 -15.48
C PRO A 310 -16.63 -11.53 -15.14
N TRP A 311 -16.29 -12.71 -15.67
CA TRP A 311 -14.96 -13.30 -15.46
C TRP A 311 -13.86 -12.26 -15.70
N PRO A 312 -12.93 -12.06 -14.73
CA PRO A 312 -12.53 -12.98 -13.65
C PRO A 312 -13.25 -12.81 -12.30
N GLY A 313 -14.31 -12.00 -12.21
CA GLY A 313 -15.10 -11.82 -10.97
C GLY A 313 -14.64 -10.67 -10.07
N ALA A 314 -13.54 -9.99 -10.44
CA ALA A 314 -13.10 -8.73 -9.85
C ALA A 314 -12.37 -7.89 -10.90
N VAL A 315 -12.38 -6.57 -10.73
CA VAL A 315 -11.67 -5.64 -11.62
C VAL A 315 -11.32 -4.35 -10.88
N THR A 316 -10.18 -3.76 -11.24
CA THR A 316 -9.75 -2.45 -10.75
C THR A 316 -9.67 -1.46 -11.89
N GLN A 317 -10.25 -0.27 -11.69
CA GLN A 317 -10.24 0.81 -12.67
C GLN A 317 -9.46 2.00 -12.12
N ALA A 318 -8.66 2.63 -13.00
CA ALA A 318 -7.82 3.76 -12.65
C ALA A 318 -7.72 4.77 -13.80
N VAL A 319 -8.74 5.62 -13.92
CA VAL A 319 -8.84 6.66 -14.94
C VAL A 319 -9.12 8.00 -14.26
N GLY A 320 -8.76 9.11 -14.90
CA GLY A 320 -9.09 10.46 -14.43
C GLY A 320 -8.37 10.91 -13.14
N GLY A 321 -7.39 10.15 -12.64
CA GLY A 321 -6.65 10.47 -11.41
C GLY A 321 -7.27 9.92 -10.12
N GLY A 322 -8.27 9.05 -10.22
CA GLY A 322 -8.78 8.22 -9.13
C GLY A 322 -8.68 6.74 -9.47
N ALA A 323 -8.93 5.89 -8.48
CA ALA A 323 -9.02 4.44 -8.66
C ALA A 323 -10.20 3.87 -7.85
N ALA A 324 -10.74 2.74 -8.29
CA ALA A 324 -11.69 1.94 -7.50
C ALA A 324 -11.61 0.46 -7.89
N CYS A 325 -11.86 -0.38 -6.90
CA CYS A 325 -11.96 -1.83 -7.06
C CYS A 325 -13.44 -2.23 -7.09
N PHE A 326 -13.76 -3.24 -7.90
CA PHE A 326 -15.09 -3.83 -7.99
C PHE A 326 -14.95 -5.33 -7.82
N LEU A 327 -15.70 -5.93 -6.88
CA LEU A 327 -15.64 -7.36 -6.57
C LEU A 327 -17.03 -7.99 -6.59
N GLY A 328 -17.17 -9.13 -7.26
CA GLY A 328 -18.36 -9.97 -7.25
C GLY A 328 -18.36 -10.93 -6.06
N THR A 329 -19.34 -10.79 -5.17
CA THR A 329 -19.46 -11.60 -3.95
C THR A 329 -19.96 -13.03 -4.20
N SER A 330 -20.71 -13.27 -5.26
CA SER A 330 -21.10 -14.61 -5.71
C SER A 330 -20.14 -15.20 -6.75
N SER A 331 -19.33 -14.36 -7.40
CA SER A 331 -18.31 -14.77 -8.36
C SER A 331 -17.08 -15.41 -7.70
N LEU A 332 -16.90 -15.21 -6.40
CA LEU A 332 -15.71 -15.61 -5.64
C LEU A 332 -16.13 -16.51 -4.48
N ALA A 333 -15.31 -17.51 -4.16
CA ALA A 333 -15.49 -18.28 -2.93
C ALA A 333 -15.35 -17.36 -1.70
N PRO A 334 -16.15 -17.55 -0.63
CA PRO A 334 -16.16 -16.62 0.51
C PRO A 334 -14.81 -16.41 1.19
N ASP A 335 -13.98 -17.45 1.26
CA ASP A 335 -12.65 -17.42 1.85
C ASP A 335 -11.58 -16.81 0.91
N MET A 336 -11.95 -16.45 -0.32
CA MET A 336 -11.07 -15.79 -1.28
C MET A 336 -11.23 -14.27 -1.33
N LEU A 337 -12.34 -13.74 -0.79
CA LEU A 337 -12.63 -12.31 -0.84
C LEU A 337 -11.51 -11.46 -0.22
N LEU A 338 -10.90 -11.90 0.89
CA LEU A 338 -9.79 -11.20 1.54
C LEU A 338 -8.57 -11.04 0.62
N GLU A 339 -8.15 -12.14 0.00
CA GLU A 339 -7.01 -12.15 -0.92
C GLU A 339 -7.32 -11.31 -2.16
N THR A 340 -8.53 -11.42 -2.70
CA THR A 340 -8.95 -10.63 -3.86
C THR A 340 -9.01 -9.14 -3.55
N VAL A 341 -9.49 -8.73 -2.37
CA VAL A 341 -9.46 -7.31 -1.95
C VAL A 341 -8.02 -6.78 -1.91
N LEU A 342 -7.08 -7.54 -1.36
CA LEU A 342 -5.67 -7.14 -1.34
C LEU A 342 -5.08 -7.07 -2.75
N HIS A 343 -5.39 -8.04 -3.62
CA HIS A 343 -4.94 -8.05 -5.01
C HIS A 343 -5.46 -6.86 -5.80
N GLU A 344 -6.78 -6.64 -5.83
CA GLU A 344 -7.39 -5.52 -6.56
C GLU A 344 -6.93 -4.17 -5.99
N SER A 345 -6.87 -4.05 -4.65
CA SER A 345 -6.40 -2.81 -4.05
C SER A 345 -4.95 -2.50 -4.41
N THR A 346 -4.10 -3.50 -4.63
CA THR A 346 -2.74 -3.29 -5.14
C THR A 346 -2.75 -2.62 -6.51
N HIS A 347 -3.60 -3.06 -7.44
CA HIS A 347 -3.77 -2.36 -8.72
C HIS A 347 -4.19 -0.90 -8.51
N GLY A 348 -5.12 -0.66 -7.59
CA GLY A 348 -5.61 0.68 -7.27
C GLY A 348 -4.50 1.58 -6.73
N PHE A 349 -3.74 1.11 -5.74
CA PHE A 349 -2.65 1.89 -5.15
C PHE A 349 -1.51 2.15 -6.12
N LEU A 350 -1.14 1.17 -6.96
CA LEU A 350 -0.14 1.35 -8.01
C LEU A 350 -0.54 2.45 -8.99
N SER A 351 -1.82 2.55 -9.33
CA SER A 351 -2.32 3.55 -10.27
C SER A 351 -2.41 4.97 -9.70
N LEU A 352 -2.50 5.10 -8.37
CA LEU A 352 -2.51 6.38 -7.67
C LEU A 352 -1.09 6.92 -7.43
N ASP A 353 -0.06 6.09 -7.63
CA ASP A 353 1.33 6.53 -7.55
C ASP A 353 1.73 7.36 -8.78
N ARG A 354 2.39 8.49 -8.53
CA ARG A 354 2.95 9.36 -9.58
C ARG A 354 4.43 9.68 -9.34
N GLY A 355 5.11 8.98 -8.42
CA GLY A 355 6.48 9.35 -8.07
C GLY A 355 7.34 8.34 -7.30
N GLY A 356 6.86 7.14 -6.98
CA GLY A 356 7.65 6.04 -6.40
C GLY A 356 8.12 5.01 -7.43
N SER A 357 9.16 4.23 -7.09
CA SER A 357 9.49 3.00 -7.81
C SER A 357 9.07 1.82 -6.94
N THR A 358 7.94 1.19 -7.29
CA THR A 358 7.47 0.00 -6.58
C THR A 358 8.32 -1.21 -6.95
N VAL A 359 8.16 -2.31 -6.21
CA VAL A 359 8.76 -3.60 -6.57
C VAL A 359 8.35 -4.02 -7.99
N THR A 360 7.08 -3.81 -8.35
CA THR A 360 6.58 -4.17 -9.69
C THR A 360 7.17 -3.28 -10.79
N ASP A 361 7.41 -1.99 -10.53
CA ASP A 361 8.02 -1.09 -11.50
C ASP A 361 9.51 -1.37 -11.69
N THR A 362 10.22 -1.63 -10.58
CA THR A 362 11.61 -2.06 -10.61
C THR A 362 11.72 -3.35 -11.43
N LEU A 363 10.89 -4.35 -11.15
CA LEU A 363 10.89 -5.62 -11.86
C LEU A 363 10.60 -5.44 -13.35
N ARG A 364 9.60 -4.63 -13.73
CA ARG A 364 9.33 -4.31 -15.15
C ARG A 364 10.52 -3.64 -15.83
N GLY A 365 11.17 -2.70 -15.17
CA GLY A 365 12.38 -2.03 -15.69
C GLY A 365 13.49 -3.03 -15.97
N ARG A 366 13.82 -3.85 -14.97
CA ARG A 366 14.88 -4.87 -15.07
C ARG A 366 14.57 -5.95 -16.11
N LEU A 367 13.33 -6.42 -16.21
CA LEU A 367 12.92 -7.35 -17.26
C LEU A 367 13.14 -6.78 -18.68
N ARG A 368 12.97 -5.47 -18.87
CA ARG A 368 13.23 -4.82 -20.15
C ARG A 368 14.72 -4.62 -20.41
N GLU A 369 15.44 -4.14 -19.41
CA GLU A 369 16.83 -3.71 -19.55
C GLU A 369 17.82 -4.90 -19.50
N GLU A 370 17.60 -5.86 -18.60
CA GLU A 370 18.50 -6.99 -18.37
C GLU A 370 18.08 -8.24 -19.15
N ALA A 371 16.78 -8.57 -19.16
CA ALA A 371 16.26 -9.73 -19.89
C ALA A 371 15.88 -9.40 -21.35
N GLY A 372 15.97 -8.13 -21.77
CA GLY A 372 15.74 -7.71 -23.16
C GLY A 372 14.28 -7.84 -23.63
N LEU A 373 13.31 -7.87 -22.71
CA LEU A 373 11.91 -8.07 -23.07
C LEU A 373 11.32 -6.86 -23.79
N SER A 374 10.62 -7.11 -24.90
CA SER A 374 9.84 -6.08 -25.58
C SER A 374 8.53 -5.78 -24.84
N PHE A 375 7.93 -4.62 -25.10
CA PHE A 375 6.61 -4.26 -24.55
C PHE A 375 5.47 -5.22 -24.93
N ARG A 376 5.66 -6.04 -25.97
CA ARG A 376 4.68 -7.04 -26.42
C ARG A 376 4.89 -8.41 -25.76
N ASP A 377 5.99 -8.60 -25.03
CA ASP A 377 6.27 -9.87 -24.36
C ASP A 377 5.35 -10.01 -23.14
N ARG A 378 4.59 -11.12 -23.10
CA ARG A 378 3.63 -11.36 -22.02
C ARG A 378 4.27 -11.46 -20.64
N ARG A 379 5.53 -11.88 -20.56
CA ARG A 379 6.28 -11.98 -19.28
C ARG A 379 6.45 -10.64 -18.60
N LEU A 380 6.46 -9.53 -19.36
CA LEU A 380 6.50 -8.18 -18.80
C LEU A 380 5.23 -7.83 -17.99
N ARG A 381 4.11 -8.50 -18.30
CA ARG A 381 2.86 -8.44 -17.53
C ARG A 381 2.82 -9.55 -16.49
N ASP A 382 3.05 -10.79 -16.91
CA ASP A 382 2.73 -11.99 -16.12
C ASP A 382 3.59 -12.09 -14.86
N ILE A 383 4.90 -11.84 -14.93
CA ILE A 383 5.80 -11.97 -13.76
C ILE A 383 5.44 -10.91 -12.68
N PRO A 384 5.36 -9.60 -12.97
CA PRO A 384 4.93 -8.64 -11.97
C PRO A 384 3.51 -8.89 -11.42
N HIS A 385 2.60 -9.44 -12.25
CA HIS A 385 1.23 -9.71 -11.85
C HIS A 385 1.10 -10.96 -10.96
N THR A 386 1.83 -12.04 -11.27
CA THR A 386 1.94 -13.21 -10.41
C THR A 386 2.51 -12.86 -9.05
N LEU A 387 3.51 -11.97 -9.00
CA LEU A 387 4.05 -11.45 -7.75
C LEU A 387 2.97 -10.80 -6.86
N MET A 388 2.02 -10.08 -7.46
CA MET A 388 0.89 -9.48 -6.75
C MET A 388 -0.04 -10.56 -6.15
N PHE A 389 -0.36 -11.62 -6.91
CA PHE A 389 -1.11 -12.78 -6.38
C PHE A 389 -0.39 -13.42 -5.20
N VAL A 390 0.91 -13.73 -5.36
CA VAL A 390 1.70 -14.34 -4.29
C VAL A 390 1.70 -13.46 -3.06
N GLN A 391 1.97 -12.16 -3.20
CA GLN A 391 1.99 -11.25 -2.06
C GLN A 391 0.62 -11.16 -1.37
N SER A 392 -0.48 -11.07 -2.11
CA SER A 392 -1.82 -11.02 -1.51
C SER A 392 -2.11 -12.28 -0.69
N GLY A 393 -1.84 -13.47 -1.25
CA GLY A 393 -1.98 -14.74 -0.55
C GLY A 393 -1.10 -14.81 0.71
N GLU A 394 0.15 -14.38 0.62
CA GLU A 394 1.07 -14.36 1.78
C GLU A 394 0.67 -13.34 2.84
N THR A 395 0.12 -12.19 2.47
CA THR A 395 -0.42 -11.22 3.42
C THR A 395 -1.58 -11.83 4.20
N VAL A 396 -2.55 -12.44 3.52
CA VAL A 396 -3.66 -13.12 4.21
C VAL A 396 -3.11 -14.24 5.09
N ARG A 397 -2.23 -15.10 4.55
CA ARG A 397 -1.71 -16.26 5.26
C ARG A 397 -0.90 -15.90 6.50
N ARG A 398 -0.06 -14.88 6.45
CA ARG A 398 0.83 -14.52 7.57
C ARG A 398 0.16 -13.62 8.59
N ILE A 399 -0.77 -12.77 8.15
CA ILE A 399 -1.34 -11.72 8.99
C ILE A 399 -2.80 -11.96 9.36
N LEU A 400 -3.59 -12.70 8.59
CA LEU A 400 -5.03 -12.80 8.85
C LEU A 400 -5.41 -14.24 9.23
N ASP A 401 -5.04 -15.20 8.40
CA ASP A 401 -5.39 -16.62 8.57
C ASP A 401 -4.21 -17.53 8.19
N PRO A 402 -3.49 -18.11 9.17
CA PRO A 402 -2.41 -19.07 8.94
C PRO A 402 -2.78 -20.32 8.12
N GLN A 403 -4.07 -20.66 8.04
CA GLN A 403 -4.57 -21.79 7.27
C GLN A 403 -4.99 -21.41 5.85
N HIS A 404 -4.86 -20.13 5.48
CA HIS A 404 -5.26 -19.62 4.18
C HIS A 404 -4.52 -20.33 3.04
N VAL A 405 -5.30 -20.81 2.07
CA VAL A 405 -4.79 -21.39 0.83
C VAL A 405 -4.95 -20.34 -0.27
N HIS A 406 -3.85 -20.05 -0.95
CA HIS A 406 -3.79 -18.99 -1.95
C HIS A 406 -4.82 -19.17 -3.06
N TYR A 407 -5.29 -18.05 -3.61
CA TYR A 407 -6.11 -18.01 -4.82
C TYR A 407 -5.44 -18.80 -5.92
N GLY A 408 -4.13 -18.58 -6.07
CA GLY A 408 -3.42 -19.20 -7.17
C GLY A 408 -3.33 -20.72 -7.08
N GLU A 409 -3.46 -21.30 -5.88
CA GLU A 409 -3.56 -22.73 -5.68
C GLU A 409 -4.99 -23.23 -5.94
N LYS A 410 -6.00 -22.61 -5.31
CA LYS A 410 -7.41 -23.03 -5.44
C LYS A 410 -7.94 -22.91 -6.87
N GLU A 411 -7.63 -21.81 -7.54
CA GLU A 411 -8.06 -21.53 -8.90
C GLU A 411 -7.04 -22.03 -9.93
N THR A 412 -6.08 -22.87 -9.53
CA THR A 412 -5.05 -23.48 -10.39
C THR A 412 -4.23 -22.45 -11.21
N TYR A 413 -4.21 -21.18 -10.80
CA TYR A 413 -3.46 -20.12 -11.49
C TYR A 413 -1.97 -20.48 -11.57
N TYR A 414 -1.38 -20.97 -10.47
CA TYR A 414 0.05 -21.29 -10.43
C TYR A 414 0.43 -22.42 -11.39
N ASP A 415 -0.51 -23.30 -11.75
CA ASP A 415 -0.28 -24.37 -12.72
C ASP A 415 -0.55 -23.92 -14.17
N ARG A 416 -1.44 -22.93 -14.35
CA ARG A 416 -1.82 -22.41 -15.68
C ARG A 416 -0.87 -21.34 -16.21
N VAL A 417 -0.26 -20.55 -15.34
CA VAL A 417 0.62 -19.44 -15.73
C VAL A 417 2.08 -19.91 -15.72
N PRO A 418 2.80 -19.80 -16.84
CA PRO A 418 4.21 -20.17 -16.90
C PRO A 418 5.05 -19.45 -15.84
N LEU A 419 6.01 -20.16 -15.23
CA LEU A 419 6.94 -19.67 -14.20
C LEU A 419 6.31 -19.35 -12.83
N ALA A 420 4.99 -19.40 -12.70
CA ALA A 420 4.33 -18.90 -11.50
C ALA A 420 4.64 -19.70 -10.22
N ARG A 421 4.93 -20.99 -10.34
CA ARG A 421 5.37 -21.85 -9.21
C ARG A 421 6.77 -21.43 -8.73
N GLU A 422 7.68 -21.15 -9.66
CA GLU A 422 9.02 -20.68 -9.37
C GLU A 422 8.99 -19.27 -8.75
N GLU A 423 8.15 -18.38 -9.27
CA GLU A 423 7.92 -17.04 -8.72
C GLU A 423 7.40 -17.09 -7.28
N LEU A 424 6.41 -17.94 -7.02
CA LEU A 424 5.89 -18.20 -5.67
C LEU A 424 7.01 -18.62 -4.73
N SER A 425 7.83 -19.62 -5.12
CA SER A 425 8.92 -20.10 -4.29
C SER A 425 9.95 -19.01 -4.00
N ILE A 426 10.37 -18.25 -5.01
CA ILE A 426 11.38 -17.19 -4.86
C ILE A 426 10.87 -16.09 -3.93
N TRP A 427 9.63 -15.66 -4.09
CA TRP A 427 9.09 -14.58 -3.27
C TRP A 427 8.83 -15.02 -1.83
N VAL A 428 8.36 -16.26 -1.61
CA VAL A 428 8.24 -16.81 -0.25
C VAL A 428 9.59 -16.86 0.44
N ASP A 429 10.66 -17.27 -0.25
CA ASP A 429 12.01 -17.26 0.31
C ASP A 429 12.50 -15.85 0.66
N HIS A 430 12.08 -14.83 -0.09
CA HIS A 430 12.31 -13.42 0.29
C HIS A 430 11.58 -13.06 1.58
N LEU A 431 10.28 -13.36 1.65
CA LEU A 431 9.45 -13.04 2.81
C LEU A 431 9.86 -13.80 4.08
N ASP A 432 10.48 -14.97 3.92
CA ASP A 432 11.08 -15.77 5.01
C ASP A 432 12.48 -15.27 5.41
N GLY A 433 13.03 -14.26 4.72
CA GLY A 433 14.37 -13.72 4.99
C GLY A 433 15.52 -14.60 4.51
N LYS A 434 15.24 -15.64 3.72
CA LYS A 434 16.28 -16.50 3.09
C LYS A 434 16.94 -15.79 1.91
N LEU A 435 16.21 -14.89 1.25
CA LEU A 435 16.71 -14.01 0.20
C LEU A 435 16.51 -12.54 0.57
N SER A 436 17.53 -11.72 0.29
CA SER A 436 17.32 -10.28 0.23
C SER A 436 16.36 -9.94 -0.92
N ARG A 437 15.75 -8.76 -0.87
CA ARG A 437 14.85 -8.29 -1.94
C ARG A 437 15.56 -8.27 -3.29
N GLU A 438 16.77 -7.71 -3.33
CA GLU A 438 17.57 -7.66 -4.56
C GLU A 438 17.85 -9.06 -5.11
N GLN A 439 18.23 -10.02 -4.25
CA GLN A 439 18.47 -11.41 -4.67
C GLN A 439 17.20 -12.07 -5.23
N ALA A 440 16.03 -11.76 -4.67
CA ALA A 440 14.77 -12.28 -5.18
C ALA A 440 14.45 -11.67 -6.55
N LEU A 441 14.63 -10.35 -6.71
CA LEU A 441 14.44 -9.68 -8.00
C LEU A 441 15.41 -10.19 -9.07
N ASP A 442 16.68 -10.41 -8.73
CA ASP A 442 17.68 -11.01 -9.64
C ASP A 442 17.21 -12.37 -10.14
N ARG A 443 16.69 -13.22 -9.24
CA ARG A 443 16.19 -14.55 -9.60
C ARG A 443 14.93 -14.48 -10.47
N LEU A 444 13.99 -13.59 -10.16
CA LEU A 444 12.78 -13.38 -10.96
C LEU A 444 13.11 -12.90 -12.37
N VAL A 445 14.07 -11.98 -12.52
CA VAL A 445 14.57 -11.55 -13.83
C VAL A 445 15.26 -12.71 -14.55
N GLY A 446 16.05 -13.51 -13.83
CA GLY A 446 16.69 -14.71 -14.34
C GLY A 446 15.73 -15.74 -14.95
N LEU A 447 14.51 -15.89 -14.41
CA LEU A 447 13.47 -16.75 -14.99
C LEU A 447 13.06 -16.33 -16.40
N ALA A 448 13.16 -15.05 -16.72
CA ALA A 448 12.80 -14.50 -18.03
C ALA A 448 13.96 -14.48 -19.04
N MET A 449 15.19 -14.72 -18.59
CA MET A 449 16.33 -14.75 -19.50
C MET A 449 16.27 -15.97 -20.42
N PRO A 450 16.80 -15.87 -21.65
CA PRO A 450 16.96 -17.05 -22.49
C PRO A 450 17.84 -18.05 -21.72
N GLN A 451 17.36 -19.27 -21.50
CA GLN A 451 18.26 -20.33 -21.06
C GLN A 451 19.29 -20.49 -22.18
N GLU A 452 20.57 -20.28 -21.87
CA GLU A 452 21.63 -20.67 -22.80
C GLU A 452 21.35 -22.12 -23.19
N ALA A 453 21.19 -22.37 -24.49
CA ALA A 453 21.07 -23.71 -25.00
C ALA A 453 22.23 -24.50 -24.40
N ALA A 454 21.91 -25.43 -23.49
CA ALA A 454 22.88 -26.34 -22.94
C ALA A 454 23.61 -26.95 -24.14
N ALA A 455 24.85 -26.52 -24.36
CA ALA A 455 25.65 -27.02 -25.46
C ALA A 455 25.80 -28.53 -25.22
N PRO A 456 25.51 -29.37 -26.24
CA PRO A 456 25.50 -30.82 -26.09
C PRO A 456 26.86 -31.41 -25.69
#